data_AF-A0AAU7FDB3-F1
#
_entry.id   AF-A0AAU7FDB3-F1
#
_cell.length_a   1.000
_cell.length_b   1.000
_cell.length_c   1.000
_cell.angle_alpha   90.00
_cell.angle_beta   90.00
_cell.angle_gamma   90.00
#
_symmetry.space_group_name_H-M   'P 1'
#
loop_
_entity.id
_entity.type
_entity.pdbx_description
1 polymer ?
#
loop_
_entity_poly.entity_id
_entity_poly.type
_entity_poly.pdbx_seq_one_letter_code
_entity_poly.pdbx_strand_id
1 'polypeptide(L)'
;MLRTVLLAASLSLAASASHAQAAQSSVDQFFVNESFETGTALPNDWSFMAWQPNISKATLEAAAAADGKQVLHLSSSKPNHVRVNKTIAVEPNQTYLFQAKVKARGANADKLAAVIGVEGVYDVSETVRTDADWQLRQVYIKSNDAQELQLLLGLGHFGNENQGEAWFDAVSLEKVTEIPAGAKVLEMPRSQAKTENVTAALSPAAQGKAAPWLMLVGSTLVLSVIGMGLAMLLMRRNVVVKDGAKDAA
;
A
#
# COMPACT_ATOMS: atom_id res chain seq x y z
N MET A 1 -77.72 50.59 26.61
CA MET A 1 -77.60 50.88 25.16
C MET A 1 -76.33 50.17 24.68
N LEU A 2 -76.42 49.03 24.00
CA LEU A 2 -76.68 48.83 22.57
C LEU A 2 -75.36 48.65 21.78
N ARG A 3 -75.10 47.40 21.38
CA ARG A 3 -74.41 46.89 20.15
C ARG A 3 -72.94 47.37 19.92
N THR A 4 -72.00 46.50 19.51
CA THR A 4 -71.63 46.19 18.10
C THR A 4 -70.36 45.29 18.18
N VAL A 5 -70.37 44.01 17.79
CA VAL A 5 -70.04 43.37 16.49
C VAL A 5 -68.58 43.51 16.00
N LEU A 6 -67.91 42.34 15.90
CA LEU A 6 -66.83 41.82 15.01
C LEU A 6 -65.76 42.75 14.39
N LEU A 7 -64.47 42.32 14.44
CA LEU A 7 -63.74 41.79 13.26
C LEU A 7 -62.41 41.10 13.63
N ALA A 8 -62.04 40.12 12.80
CA ALA A 8 -60.93 39.18 12.92
C ALA A 8 -59.56 39.72 12.46
N ALA A 9 -58.49 39.12 12.97
CA ALA A 9 -57.26 38.86 12.20
C ALA A 9 -56.45 37.74 12.86
N SER A 10 -56.57 36.55 12.29
CA SER A 10 -55.70 35.40 12.53
C SER A 10 -54.31 35.67 11.97
N LEU A 11 -53.26 35.54 12.79
CA LEU A 11 -51.90 35.37 12.30
C LEU A 11 -51.24 34.19 13.04
N SER A 12 -51.47 33.01 12.48
CA SER A 12 -50.79 31.76 12.82
C SER A 12 -49.36 31.84 12.31
N LEU A 13 -48.41 32.11 13.20
CA LEU A 13 -46.99 31.91 12.92
C LEU A 13 -46.59 30.51 13.40
N ALA A 14 -46.76 29.53 12.52
CA ALA A 14 -46.16 28.21 12.68
C ALA A 14 -44.64 28.36 12.52
N ALA A 15 -43.91 28.32 13.63
CA ALA A 15 -42.47 28.20 13.60
C ALA A 15 -42.12 26.77 13.16
N SER A 16 -41.84 26.62 11.86
CA SER A 16 -41.23 25.42 11.31
C SER A 16 -39.82 25.32 11.89
N ALA A 17 -39.67 24.62 13.02
CA ALA A 17 -38.38 24.15 13.49
C ALA A 17 -37.87 23.14 12.45
N SER A 18 -37.07 23.65 11.51
CA SER A 18 -36.22 22.85 10.65
C SER A 18 -35.38 21.94 11.54
N HIS A 19 -35.82 20.69 11.69
CA HIS A 19 -34.99 19.64 12.21
C HIS A 19 -33.88 19.46 11.20
N ALA A 20 -32.73 20.08 11.48
CA ALA A 20 -31.48 19.63 10.91
C ALA A 20 -31.36 18.16 11.30
N GLN A 21 -31.65 17.28 10.34
CA GLN A 21 -31.38 15.87 10.48
C GLN A 21 -29.86 15.76 10.64
N ALA A 22 -29.40 15.65 11.89
CA ALA A 22 -28.04 15.25 12.15
C ALA A 22 -27.83 13.94 11.39
N ALA A 23 -26.84 13.92 10.50
CA ALA A 23 -26.40 12.69 9.86
C ALA A 23 -26.09 11.71 10.99
N GLN A 24 -26.93 10.69 11.13
CA GLN A 24 -26.70 9.59 12.05
C GLN A 24 -25.46 8.86 11.55
N SER A 25 -24.33 9.12 12.20
CA SER A 25 -23.12 8.32 12.08
C SER A 25 -23.52 6.88 12.38
N SER A 26 -23.48 6.02 11.37
CA SER A 26 -23.74 4.60 11.51
C SER A 26 -22.64 3.99 12.38
N VAL A 27 -23.00 3.62 13.61
CA VAL A 27 -22.38 2.64 14.53
C VAL A 27 -20.90 2.33 14.30
N ASP A 28 -20.07 2.65 15.30
CA ASP A 28 -18.66 2.23 15.53
C ASP A 28 -18.36 0.76 15.13
N GLN A 29 -18.23 0.46 13.85
CA GLN A 29 -17.73 -0.82 13.37
C GLN A 29 -16.35 -0.63 12.79
N PHE A 30 -15.35 -0.72 13.66
CA PHE A 30 -13.98 -0.90 13.25
C PHE A 30 -13.82 -2.26 12.57
N PHE A 31 -13.38 -2.23 11.31
CA PHE A 31 -12.88 -3.40 10.61
C PHE A 31 -11.51 -3.79 11.16
N VAL A 32 -10.72 -2.78 11.55
CA VAL A 32 -9.46 -2.94 12.28
C VAL A 32 -9.48 -2.00 13.47
N ASN A 33 -9.11 -2.52 14.64
CA ASN A 33 -8.78 -1.74 15.82
C ASN A 33 -7.62 -2.45 16.53
N GLU A 34 -6.39 -2.05 16.20
CA GLU A 34 -5.15 -2.71 16.61
C GLU A 34 -4.28 -1.76 17.43
N SER A 35 -4.01 -2.15 18.68
CA SER A 35 -3.11 -1.45 19.60
C SER A 35 -1.79 -2.19 19.81
N PHE A 36 -1.62 -3.39 19.24
CA PHE A 36 -0.46 -4.26 19.43
C PHE A 36 -0.16 -4.64 20.90
N GLU A 37 -1.15 -4.56 21.80
CA GLU A 37 -0.95 -4.87 23.22
C GLU A 37 -0.98 -6.38 23.54
N THR A 38 -1.39 -7.21 22.58
CA THR A 38 -1.63 -8.63 22.83
C THR A 38 -0.47 -9.48 22.32
N GLY A 39 0.25 -10.09 23.27
CA GLY A 39 1.30 -11.06 22.98
C GLY A 39 2.70 -10.45 22.92
N THR A 40 3.62 -11.19 22.31
CA THR A 40 5.04 -10.80 22.19
C THR A 40 5.56 -10.89 20.76
N ALA A 41 4.68 -11.19 19.81
CA ALA A 41 4.96 -11.34 18.40
C ALA A 41 3.83 -10.67 17.62
N LEU A 42 4.06 -10.35 16.34
CA LEU A 42 3.02 -9.82 15.46
C LEU A 42 1.74 -10.66 15.58
N PRO A 43 0.55 -10.04 15.66
CA PRO A 43 -0.69 -10.81 15.65
C PRO A 43 -0.79 -11.64 14.37
N ASN A 44 -1.41 -12.83 14.45
CA ASN A 44 -1.34 -13.85 13.40
C ASN A 44 -1.89 -13.42 12.03
N ASP A 45 -2.73 -12.39 11.99
CA ASP A 45 -3.34 -11.83 10.79
C ASP A 45 -2.56 -10.62 10.22
N TRP A 46 -1.41 -10.29 10.83
CA TRP A 46 -0.42 -9.36 10.32
C TRP A 46 0.81 -10.10 9.82
N SER A 47 1.36 -9.64 8.69
CA SER A 47 2.50 -10.28 8.01
C SER A 47 3.62 -9.30 7.75
N PHE A 48 4.85 -9.67 8.11
CA PHE A 48 6.04 -8.89 7.80
C PHE A 48 6.49 -9.15 6.36
N MET A 49 6.82 -8.07 5.65
CA MET A 49 7.39 -8.11 4.30
C MET A 49 8.52 -7.08 4.17
N ALA A 50 9.54 -7.44 3.40
CA ALA A 50 10.64 -6.55 3.07
C ALA A 50 11.07 -6.80 1.62
N TRP A 51 11.45 -5.74 0.90
CA TRP A 51 11.93 -5.87 -0.48
C TRP A 51 13.26 -6.63 -0.54
N GLN A 52 14.23 -6.22 0.28
CA GLN A 52 15.50 -6.94 0.45
C GLN A 52 15.47 -7.80 1.72
N PRO A 53 15.94 -9.06 1.67
CA PRO A 53 15.93 -9.94 2.82
C PRO A 53 17.02 -9.59 3.84
N ASN A 54 16.83 -9.99 5.09
CA ASN A 54 17.84 -10.03 6.18
C ASN A 54 18.44 -8.68 6.64
N ILE A 55 17.97 -7.54 6.12
CA ILE A 55 18.46 -6.21 6.53
C ILE A 55 17.45 -5.40 7.36
N SER A 56 16.25 -5.95 7.54
CA SER A 56 15.10 -5.31 8.18
C SER A 56 14.38 -6.26 9.11
N LYS A 57 13.64 -5.70 10.08
CA LYS A 57 12.93 -6.45 11.12
C LYS A 57 11.59 -5.77 11.45
N ALA A 58 10.66 -6.57 11.94
CA ALA A 58 9.47 -6.11 12.65
C ALA A 58 9.41 -6.78 14.02
N THR A 59 9.19 -5.98 15.05
CA THR A 59 9.13 -6.41 16.46
C THR A 59 7.98 -5.68 17.16
N LEU A 60 7.46 -6.30 18.23
CA LEU A 60 6.63 -5.59 19.18
C LEU A 60 7.49 -5.18 20.37
N GLU A 61 7.43 -3.91 20.76
CA GLU A 61 8.35 -3.34 21.74
C GLU A 61 7.62 -2.58 22.83
N ALA A 62 8.07 -2.77 24.08
CA ALA A 62 7.65 -1.92 25.18
C ALA A 62 8.30 -0.54 25.02
N ALA A 63 7.50 0.47 24.68
CA ALA A 63 7.98 1.82 24.39
C ALA A 63 7.06 2.87 25.02
N ALA A 64 7.36 4.15 24.81
CA ALA A 64 6.41 5.24 25.06
C ALA A 64 5.29 5.17 24.01
N ALA A 65 4.40 4.19 24.20
CA ALA A 65 3.29 3.90 23.32
C ALA A 65 2.31 5.08 23.27
N ALA A 66 1.59 5.18 22.16
CA ALA A 66 0.61 6.21 21.94
C ALA A 66 -0.75 5.86 22.55
N ASP A 67 -0.99 4.56 22.72
CA ASP A 67 -2.00 3.91 23.53
C ASP A 67 -1.35 2.68 24.20
N GLY A 68 -1.73 2.33 25.44
CA GLY A 68 -1.17 1.16 26.11
C GLY A 68 0.34 1.25 26.45
N LYS A 69 1.08 0.17 26.18
CA LYS A 69 2.47 -0.07 26.60
C LYS A 69 3.36 -0.66 25.51
N GLN A 70 2.79 -1.14 24.41
CA GLN A 70 3.48 -1.85 23.34
C GLN A 70 3.19 -1.18 21.99
N VAL A 71 4.16 -1.22 21.09
CA VAL A 71 3.99 -0.68 19.73
C VAL A 71 4.59 -1.62 18.70
N LEU A 72 4.13 -1.51 17.47
CA LEU A 72 4.84 -2.09 16.33
C LEU A 72 6.09 -1.25 16.04
N HIS A 73 7.25 -1.88 16.00
CA HIS A 73 8.51 -1.28 15.55
C HIS A 73 8.99 -1.96 14.26
N LEU A 74 9.27 -1.15 13.24
CA LEU A 74 9.98 -1.53 12.02
C LEU A 74 11.36 -0.90 12.01
N SER A 75 12.38 -1.70 11.70
CA SER A 75 13.75 -1.19 11.53
C SER A 75 14.40 -1.71 10.26
N SER A 76 15.27 -0.89 9.67
CA SER A 76 16.11 -1.26 8.54
C SER A 76 17.51 -0.66 8.63
N SER A 77 18.52 -1.52 8.51
CA SER A 77 19.94 -1.12 8.56
C SER A 77 20.47 -0.50 7.25
N LYS A 78 19.75 -0.69 6.14
CA LYS A 78 20.04 -0.17 4.80
C LYS A 78 18.73 0.25 4.13
N PRO A 79 18.78 1.06 3.05
CA PRO A 79 17.57 1.42 2.31
C PRO A 79 16.78 0.18 1.91
N ASN A 80 15.51 0.13 2.29
CA ASN A 80 14.58 -0.95 1.99
C ASN A 80 13.14 -0.43 1.93
N HIS A 81 12.22 -1.25 1.43
CA HIS A 81 10.78 -1.08 1.61
C HIS A 81 10.31 -2.14 2.60
N VAL A 82 10.26 -1.76 3.87
CA VAL A 82 9.85 -2.62 4.99
C VAL A 82 8.41 -2.33 5.31
N ARG A 83 7.61 -3.38 5.51
CA ARG A 83 6.20 -3.20 5.87
C ARG A 83 5.64 -4.36 6.66
N VAL A 84 4.60 -4.06 7.42
CA VAL A 84 3.73 -5.05 8.04
C VAL A 84 2.34 -4.84 7.48
N ASN A 85 1.77 -5.92 6.95
CA ASN A 85 0.55 -5.91 6.17
C ASN A 85 -0.57 -6.68 6.85
N LYS A 86 -1.79 -6.17 6.76
CA LYS A 86 -3.03 -6.88 7.14
C LYS A 86 -3.97 -6.93 5.95
N THR A 87 -4.35 -8.14 5.54
CA THR A 87 -5.40 -8.32 4.53
C THR A 87 -6.76 -8.34 5.23
N ILE A 88 -7.72 -7.58 4.69
CA ILE A 88 -9.08 -7.54 5.22
C ILE A 88 -10.11 -7.55 4.11
N ALA A 89 -11.20 -8.27 4.33
CA ALA A 89 -12.34 -8.23 3.43
C ALA A 89 -13.08 -6.90 3.55
N VAL A 90 -13.47 -6.35 2.42
CA VAL A 90 -14.22 -5.09 2.32
C VAL A 90 -15.37 -5.22 1.32
N GLU A 91 -16.36 -4.37 1.48
CA GLU A 91 -17.38 -4.18 0.46
C GLU A 91 -16.85 -3.32 -0.70
N PRO A 92 -17.13 -3.72 -1.96
CA PRO A 92 -16.92 -2.88 -3.13
C PRO A 92 -17.75 -1.58 -3.08
N ASN A 93 -17.25 -0.56 -3.75
CA ASN A 93 -17.82 0.77 -3.95
C ASN A 93 -18.09 1.50 -2.63
N GLN A 94 -17.23 1.26 -1.64
CA GLN A 94 -17.29 1.90 -0.35
C GLN A 94 -16.04 2.76 -0.11
N THR A 95 -16.16 3.62 0.89
CA THR A 95 -15.05 4.43 1.39
C THR A 95 -14.70 3.99 2.81
N TYR A 96 -13.40 3.93 3.10
CA TYR A 96 -12.86 3.61 4.41
C TYR A 96 -11.90 4.69 4.87
N LEU A 97 -11.87 4.98 6.17
CA LEU A 97 -10.85 5.80 6.80
C LEU A 97 -9.83 4.88 7.47
N PHE A 98 -8.58 4.95 7.02
CA PHE A 98 -7.45 4.23 7.59
C PHE A 98 -6.56 5.19 8.35
N GLN A 99 -6.30 4.90 9.63
CA GLN A 99 -5.53 5.75 10.52
C GLN A 99 -4.50 4.96 11.32
N ALA A 100 -3.41 5.64 11.69
CA ALA A 100 -2.45 5.16 12.67
C ALA A 100 -1.73 6.35 13.33
N LYS A 101 -1.27 6.17 14.56
CA LYS A 101 -0.26 7.04 15.15
C LYS A 101 1.12 6.53 14.78
N VAL A 102 1.98 7.44 14.32
CA VAL A 102 3.25 7.09 13.69
C VAL A 102 4.39 7.95 14.22
N LYS A 103 5.57 7.34 14.38
CA LYS A 103 6.87 7.97 14.66
C LYS A 103 7.94 7.41 13.72
N ALA A 104 9.03 8.15 13.52
CA ALA A 104 10.20 7.64 12.79
C ALA A 104 11.50 8.29 13.25
N ARG A 105 12.61 7.57 13.11
CA ARG A 105 13.96 8.07 13.44
C ARG A 105 14.99 7.55 12.45
N GLY A 106 16.03 8.35 12.18
CA GLY A 106 17.21 7.89 11.45
C GLY A 106 16.97 7.62 9.96
N ALA A 107 15.84 8.08 9.45
CA ALA A 107 15.48 7.97 8.04
C ALA A 107 16.19 9.04 7.20
N ASN A 108 16.56 8.68 5.97
CA ASN A 108 17.04 9.63 4.98
C ASN A 108 15.91 10.65 4.69
N ALA A 109 16.22 11.94 4.84
CA ALA A 109 15.24 13.03 4.71
C ALA A 109 14.61 13.11 3.32
N ASP A 110 15.36 12.75 2.28
CA ASP A 110 14.93 12.83 0.87
C ASP A 110 14.09 11.63 0.41
N LYS A 111 13.86 10.67 1.30
CA LYS A 111 13.07 9.46 1.05
C LYS A 111 11.84 9.42 1.95
N LEU A 112 10.91 8.53 1.62
CA LEU A 112 9.76 8.27 2.49
C LEU A 112 10.24 7.51 3.71
N ALA A 113 9.94 8.00 4.90
CA ALA A 113 10.26 7.37 6.17
C ALA A 113 9.06 6.50 6.60
N ALA A 114 8.39 6.82 7.70
CA ALA A 114 7.19 6.08 8.11
C ALA A 114 5.95 6.56 7.34
N VAL A 115 5.17 5.63 6.81
CA VAL A 115 3.94 5.87 6.03
C VAL A 115 2.88 4.81 6.31
N ILE A 116 1.62 5.14 6.03
CA ILE A 116 0.52 4.17 5.92
C ILE A 116 -0.08 4.18 4.52
N GLY A 117 -0.60 3.05 4.06
CA GLY A 117 -1.22 2.93 2.74
C GLY A 117 -1.92 1.60 2.49
N VAL A 118 -2.09 1.26 1.21
CA VAL A 118 -2.67 -0.01 0.77
C VAL A 118 -1.83 -0.57 -0.37
N GLU A 119 -1.58 -1.87 -0.36
CA GLU A 119 -0.82 -2.53 -1.41
C GLU A 119 -1.55 -2.43 -2.77
N GLY A 120 -0.77 -2.34 -3.84
CA GLY A 120 -1.29 -2.08 -5.19
C GLY A 120 -1.62 -0.62 -5.49
N VAL A 121 -1.50 0.29 -4.50
CA VAL A 121 -1.62 1.75 -4.68
C VAL A 121 -0.27 2.41 -4.42
N TYR A 122 0.20 3.22 -5.37
CA TYR A 122 1.50 3.91 -5.26
C TYR A 122 1.46 5.10 -4.29
N ASP A 123 0.31 5.75 -4.19
CA ASP A 123 0.12 6.84 -3.23
C ASP A 123 0.01 6.30 -1.80
N VAL A 124 0.61 7.02 -0.85
CA VAL A 124 0.58 6.73 0.59
C VAL A 124 0.32 7.99 1.39
N SER A 125 0.18 7.88 2.71
CA SER A 125 0.09 9.04 3.60
C SER A 125 1.29 9.98 3.46
N GLU A 126 1.15 11.21 3.94
CA GLU A 126 2.33 12.03 4.23
C GLU A 126 3.26 11.28 5.19
N THR A 127 4.57 11.41 4.98
CA THR A 127 5.54 10.66 5.76
C THR A 127 5.86 11.33 7.10
N VAL A 128 6.06 10.53 8.15
CA VAL A 128 6.60 10.98 9.45
C VAL A 128 8.09 10.69 9.48
N ARG A 129 8.89 11.67 9.93
CA ARG A 129 10.36 11.59 9.99
C ARG A 129 10.95 11.79 11.39
N THR A 130 10.10 12.04 12.38
CA THR A 130 10.51 12.37 13.75
C THR A 130 9.84 11.45 14.76
N ASP A 131 10.50 11.29 15.88
CA ASP A 131 10.14 10.45 17.00
C ASP A 131 9.84 11.27 18.27
N ALA A 132 9.86 12.60 18.17
CA ALA A 132 9.53 13.51 19.27
C ALA A 132 8.10 13.23 19.78
N ASP A 133 7.11 13.37 18.90
CA ASP A 133 5.69 13.19 19.21
C ASP A 133 5.03 12.21 18.25
N TRP A 134 4.01 11.50 18.75
CA TRP A 134 3.18 10.64 17.92
C TRP A 134 2.37 11.49 16.96
N GLN A 135 2.51 11.23 15.67
CA GLN A 135 1.76 11.96 14.66
C GLN A 135 0.67 11.08 14.08
N LEU A 136 -0.57 11.56 14.14
CA LEU A 136 -1.67 10.89 13.47
C LEU A 136 -1.46 10.98 11.95
N ARG A 137 -1.61 9.85 11.27
CA ARG A 137 -1.71 9.75 9.82
C ARG A 137 -3.05 9.15 9.44
N GLN A 138 -3.64 9.71 8.40
CA GLN A 138 -4.98 9.36 7.95
C GLN A 138 -5.00 9.36 6.41
N VAL A 139 -5.62 8.34 5.84
CA VAL A 139 -5.92 8.26 4.42
C VAL A 139 -7.32 7.70 4.22
N TYR A 140 -8.03 8.23 3.23
CA TYR A 140 -9.33 7.70 2.81
C TYR A 140 -9.12 6.73 1.66
N ILE A 141 -9.65 5.53 1.75
CA ILE A 141 -9.50 4.49 0.74
C ILE A 141 -10.84 4.30 0.04
N LYS A 142 -10.87 4.49 -1.28
CA LYS A 142 -12.01 4.07 -2.12
C LYS A 142 -11.75 2.65 -2.60
N SER A 143 -12.61 1.70 -2.21
CA SER A 143 -12.44 0.30 -2.58
C SER A 143 -12.66 0.03 -4.07
N ASN A 144 -13.40 0.91 -4.78
CA ASN A 144 -13.82 0.64 -6.16
C ASN A 144 -14.42 -0.77 -6.27
N ASP A 145 -13.99 -1.64 -7.16
CA ASP A 145 -14.50 -3.01 -7.26
C ASP A 145 -13.75 -4.03 -6.37
N ALA A 146 -12.78 -3.58 -5.57
CA ALA A 146 -12.03 -4.45 -4.68
C ALA A 146 -12.91 -5.03 -3.57
N GLN A 147 -12.73 -6.33 -3.30
CA GLN A 147 -13.37 -7.07 -2.21
C GLN A 147 -12.42 -7.30 -1.02
N GLU A 148 -11.15 -6.95 -1.19
CA GLU A 148 -10.14 -7.00 -0.15
C GLU A 148 -9.24 -5.77 -0.22
N LEU A 149 -8.76 -5.34 0.96
CA LEU A 149 -7.68 -4.37 1.09
C LEU A 149 -6.52 -5.06 1.80
N GLN A 150 -5.30 -4.80 1.35
CA GLN A 150 -4.11 -5.15 2.11
C GLN A 150 -3.48 -3.86 2.66
N LEU A 151 -3.86 -3.53 3.89
CA LEU A 151 -3.35 -2.37 4.60
C LEU A 151 -1.84 -2.54 4.83
N LEU A 152 -1.08 -1.46 4.72
CA LEU A 152 0.36 -1.46 4.99
C LEU A 152 0.74 -0.38 6.01
N LEU A 153 1.62 -0.77 6.93
CA LEU A 153 2.38 0.10 7.82
C LEU A 153 3.85 -0.01 7.38
N GLY A 154 4.45 1.08 6.91
CA GLY A 154 5.70 1.00 6.13
C GLY A 154 6.82 1.94 6.60
N LEU A 155 8.06 1.44 6.55
CA LEU A 155 9.29 2.24 6.54
C LEU A 155 9.90 2.17 5.13
N GLY A 156 9.95 3.32 4.45
CA GLY A 156 10.17 3.36 3.01
C GLY A 156 8.91 2.99 2.23
N HIS A 157 8.99 3.11 0.91
CA HIS A 157 7.92 2.70 0.00
C HIS A 157 8.51 2.27 -1.36
N PHE A 158 7.69 1.71 -2.25
CA PHE A 158 8.12 1.35 -3.59
C PHE A 158 8.71 2.58 -4.34
N GLY A 159 9.93 2.43 -4.86
CA GLY A 159 10.69 3.53 -5.49
C GLY A 159 11.23 4.60 -4.53
N ASN A 160 10.93 4.49 -3.23
CA ASN A 160 11.32 5.41 -2.16
C ASN A 160 11.80 4.63 -0.92
N GLU A 161 12.71 3.68 -1.15
CA GLU A 161 13.32 2.87 -0.09
C GLU A 161 14.08 3.72 0.93
N ASN A 162 14.05 3.31 2.19
CA ASN A 162 14.70 4.04 3.28
C ASN A 162 15.24 3.12 4.38
N GLN A 163 16.10 3.68 5.22
CA GLN A 163 16.68 3.04 6.40
C GLN A 163 16.20 3.74 7.67
N GLY A 164 16.60 3.22 8.84
CA GLY A 164 16.22 3.78 10.13
C GLY A 164 15.13 2.98 10.81
N GLU A 165 14.26 3.68 11.54
CA GLU A 165 13.27 3.11 12.45
C GLU A 165 11.91 3.80 12.26
N ALA A 166 10.83 3.04 12.41
CA ALA A 166 9.46 3.53 12.37
C ALA A 166 8.60 2.80 13.39
N TRP A 167 7.77 3.54 14.13
CA TRP A 167 6.85 2.98 15.12
C TRP A 167 5.41 3.30 14.76
N PHE A 168 4.52 2.34 15.00
CA PHE A 168 3.10 2.42 14.70
C PHE A 168 2.27 1.94 15.88
N ASP A 169 1.16 2.62 16.11
CA ASP A 169 0.23 2.33 17.21
C ASP A 169 -1.17 2.90 16.89
N ALA A 170 -2.18 2.49 17.64
CA ALA A 170 -3.58 2.91 17.51
C ALA A 170 -4.06 2.86 16.05
N VAL A 171 -3.93 1.69 15.43
CA VAL A 171 -4.23 1.46 14.02
C VAL A 171 -5.70 1.13 13.87
N SER A 172 -6.42 1.89 13.04
CA SER A 172 -7.85 1.71 12.84
C SER A 172 -8.23 1.75 11.37
N LEU A 173 -9.24 0.94 11.02
CA LEU A 173 -9.93 1.01 9.73
C LEU A 173 -11.43 1.01 9.99
N GLU A 174 -12.12 2.03 9.52
CA GLU A 174 -13.58 2.17 9.64
C GLU A 174 -14.20 2.51 8.28
N LYS A 175 -15.45 2.09 8.08
CA LYS A 175 -16.23 2.46 6.89
C LYS A 175 -16.85 3.83 7.12
N VAL A 176 -16.71 4.72 6.14
CA VAL A 176 -17.22 6.11 6.22
C VAL A 176 -18.04 6.46 4.99
N THR A 177 -18.98 7.38 5.16
CA THR A 177 -19.88 7.83 4.08
C THR A 177 -19.37 9.08 3.37
N GLU A 178 -18.45 9.83 3.99
CA GLU A 178 -18.00 11.13 3.51
C GLU A 178 -16.48 11.25 3.56
N ILE A 179 -15.92 11.95 2.57
CA ILE A 179 -14.52 12.32 2.52
C ILE A 179 -14.44 13.85 2.68
N PRO A 180 -13.78 14.38 3.71
CA PRO A 180 -13.57 15.81 3.86
C PRO A 180 -12.81 16.41 2.67
N ALA A 181 -13.14 17.64 2.32
CA ALA A 181 -12.44 18.36 1.26
C ALA A 181 -10.94 18.47 1.57
N GLY A 182 -10.09 18.12 0.59
CA GLY A 182 -8.63 18.16 0.72
C GLY A 182 -8.01 16.97 1.45
N ALA A 183 -8.80 15.99 1.90
CA ALA A 183 -8.25 14.78 2.50
C ALA A 183 -7.45 13.94 1.48
N LYS A 184 -6.41 13.24 1.94
CA LYS A 184 -5.64 12.31 1.10
C LYS A 184 -6.51 11.09 0.78
N VAL A 185 -6.73 10.85 -0.51
CA VAL A 185 -7.50 9.71 -1.02
C VAL A 185 -6.59 8.72 -1.74
N LEU A 186 -6.73 7.45 -1.41
CA LEU A 186 -6.12 6.31 -2.11
C LEU A 186 -7.24 5.58 -2.85
N GLU A 187 -7.11 5.44 -4.17
CA GLU A 187 -8.10 4.71 -4.98
C GLU A 187 -7.53 3.35 -5.36
N MET A 188 -8.23 2.27 -4.97
CA MET A 188 -7.87 0.93 -5.45
C MET A 188 -8.00 0.89 -6.97
N PRO A 189 -7.11 0.18 -7.69
CA PRO A 189 -7.24 0.05 -9.13
C PRO A 189 -8.58 -0.63 -9.46
N ARG A 190 -9.28 -0.11 -10.48
CA ARG A 190 -10.47 -0.78 -11.00
C ARG A 190 -10.03 -2.01 -11.78
N SER A 191 -10.67 -3.16 -11.61
CA SER A 191 -10.49 -4.25 -12.56
C SER A 191 -10.79 -3.70 -13.94
N GLN A 192 -9.92 -3.95 -14.90
CA GLN A 192 -10.24 -3.62 -16.27
C GLN A 192 -11.52 -4.37 -16.60
N ALA A 193 -12.58 -3.64 -16.95
CA ALA A 193 -13.74 -4.26 -17.59
C ALA A 193 -13.16 -5.12 -18.70
N LYS A 194 -13.50 -6.41 -18.70
CA LYS A 194 -13.23 -7.29 -19.83
C LYS A 194 -13.89 -6.62 -21.02
N THR A 195 -13.13 -5.80 -21.76
CA THR A 195 -13.54 -5.35 -23.08
C THR A 195 -13.72 -6.65 -23.83
N GLU A 196 -14.98 -7.09 -23.94
CA GLU A 196 -15.32 -8.14 -24.88
C GLU A 196 -14.68 -7.71 -26.18
N ASN A 197 -13.79 -8.57 -26.66
CA ASN A 197 -13.13 -8.40 -27.94
C ASN A 197 -14.20 -8.06 -28.98
N VAL A 198 -14.35 -6.78 -29.32
CA VAL A 198 -14.95 -6.36 -30.59
C VAL A 198 -13.88 -6.58 -31.66
N THR A 199 -13.41 -7.83 -31.77
CA THR A 199 -12.72 -8.37 -32.94
C THR A 199 -13.63 -9.35 -33.68
N ALA A 200 -14.94 -9.29 -33.44
CA ALA A 200 -15.95 -9.97 -34.26
C ALA A 200 -16.40 -9.14 -35.50
N ALA A 201 -15.71 -8.04 -35.83
CA ALA A 201 -16.04 -7.23 -37.02
C ALA A 201 -14.82 -6.79 -37.86
N LEU A 202 -13.69 -7.51 -37.80
CA LEU A 202 -12.68 -7.48 -38.86
C LEU A 202 -12.39 -8.92 -39.30
N SER A 203 -12.99 -9.27 -40.43
CA SER A 203 -12.85 -10.54 -41.15
C SER A 203 -11.37 -10.98 -41.28
N PRO A 204 -11.02 -12.28 -41.10
CA PRO A 204 -9.69 -12.79 -41.35
C PRO A 204 -9.52 -13.09 -42.85
N ALA A 205 -9.41 -12.05 -43.66
CA ALA A 205 -8.94 -12.15 -45.04
C ALA A 205 -7.55 -11.52 -45.17
N ALA A 206 -6.60 -11.96 -44.35
CA ALA A 206 -5.17 -11.71 -44.54
C ALA A 206 -4.32 -12.64 -43.63
N GLN A 207 -4.36 -13.95 -43.86
CA GLN A 207 -3.29 -14.83 -43.39
C GLN A 207 -2.04 -14.58 -44.24
N GLY A 208 -1.24 -13.59 -43.86
CA GLY A 208 0.13 -13.43 -44.35
C GLY A 208 1.00 -14.52 -43.75
N LYS A 209 1.53 -15.42 -44.60
CA LYS A 209 2.49 -16.45 -44.21
C LYS A 209 3.70 -15.81 -43.52
N ALA A 210 3.91 -16.10 -42.23
CA ALA A 210 5.15 -15.75 -41.55
C ALA A 210 6.30 -16.47 -42.27
N ALA A 211 7.20 -15.68 -42.85
CA ALA A 211 8.28 -16.21 -43.67
C ALA A 211 9.39 -16.83 -42.79
N PRO A 212 9.84 -18.06 -43.08
CA PRO A 212 10.66 -18.89 -42.17
C PRO A 212 12.11 -18.39 -41.93
N TRP A 213 12.50 -17.25 -42.48
CA TRP A 213 13.86 -16.70 -42.36
C TRP A 213 14.10 -15.92 -41.05
N LEU A 214 13.05 -15.47 -40.37
CA LEU A 214 13.19 -14.77 -39.08
C LEU A 214 13.58 -15.68 -37.91
N MET A 215 13.38 -17.01 -38.02
CA MET A 215 13.85 -17.98 -37.02
C MET A 215 15.34 -18.34 -37.17
N LEU A 216 15.96 -18.07 -38.33
CA LEU A 216 17.37 -18.40 -38.55
C LEU A 216 18.32 -17.37 -37.90
N VAL A 217 17.91 -16.11 -37.78
CA VAL A 217 18.75 -15.02 -37.24
C VAL A 217 18.88 -15.10 -35.70
N GLY A 218 17.85 -15.58 -35.01
CA GLY A 218 17.90 -15.78 -33.55
C GLY A 218 18.78 -16.96 -33.13
N SER A 219 18.83 -18.02 -33.94
CA SER A 219 19.58 -19.25 -33.61
C SER A 219 21.09 -19.09 -33.75
N THR A 220 21.56 -18.27 -34.70
CA THR A 220 23.00 -18.02 -34.90
C THR A 220 23.62 -17.18 -33.77
N LEU A 221 22.85 -16.24 -33.20
CA LEU A 221 23.30 -15.44 -32.06
C LEU A 221 23.50 -16.28 -30.80
N VAL A 222 22.56 -17.17 -30.49
CA VAL A 222 22.64 -18.06 -29.31
C VAL A 222 23.79 -19.06 -29.41
N LEU A 223 24.05 -19.62 -30.59
CA LEU A 223 25.17 -20.55 -30.81
C LEU A 223 26.54 -19.85 -30.71
N SER A 224 26.65 -18.58 -31.09
CA SER A 224 27.91 -17.82 -30.98
C SER A 224 28.32 -17.57 -29.52
N VAL A 225 27.37 -17.29 -28.63
CA VAL A 225 27.62 -17.04 -27.21
C VAL A 225 28.04 -18.32 -26.48
N ILE A 226 27.42 -19.46 -26.83
CA ILE A 226 27.77 -20.77 -26.26
C ILE A 226 29.15 -21.22 -26.74
N GLY A 227 29.47 -21.04 -28.02
CA GLY A 227 30.78 -21.36 -28.59
C GLY A 227 31.91 -20.56 -27.97
N MET A 228 31.70 -19.25 -27.75
CA MET A 228 32.70 -18.38 -27.11
C MET A 228 32.94 -18.79 -25.64
N GLY A 229 31.90 -19.18 -24.90
CA GLY A 229 32.02 -19.66 -23.53
C GLY A 229 32.83 -20.96 -23.40
N LEU A 230 32.63 -21.90 -24.33
CA LEU A 230 33.40 -23.15 -24.39
C LEU A 230 34.87 -22.92 -24.77
N ALA A 231 35.14 -22.00 -25.70
CA ALA A 231 36.51 -21.63 -26.07
C ALA A 231 37.28 -20.99 -24.90
N MET A 232 36.65 -20.08 -24.16
CA MET A 232 37.26 -19.47 -22.97
C MET A 232 37.55 -20.49 -21.87
N LEU A 233 36.67 -21.48 -21.67
CA LEU A 233 36.85 -22.52 -20.65
C LEU A 233 37.99 -23.49 -21.01
N LEU A 234 38.14 -23.83 -22.30
CA LEU A 234 39.25 -24.65 -22.80
C LEU A 234 40.59 -23.90 -22.77
N MET A 235 40.59 -22.60 -23.06
CA MET A 235 41.79 -21.76 -22.93
C MET A 235 42.23 -21.62 -21.47
N ARG A 236 41.29 -21.44 -20.52
CA ARG A 236 41.59 -21.41 -19.08
C ARG A 236 42.24 -22.71 -18.59
N ARG A 237 41.77 -23.86 -19.07
CA ARG A 237 42.33 -25.17 -18.70
C ARG A 237 43.76 -25.35 -19.22
N ASN A 238 44.05 -24.90 -20.44
CA ASN A 238 45.38 -25.03 -21.04
C ASN A 238 46.42 -24.07 -20.42
N VAL A 239 46.00 -22.90 -19.91
CA VAL A 239 46.90 -21.99 -19.18
C VAL A 239 47.30 -22.59 -17.83
N VAL A 240 46.35 -23.11 -17.05
CA VAL A 240 46.62 -23.73 -15.73
C VAL A 240 47.53 -24.96 -15.85
N VAL A 241 47.38 -25.78 -16.89
CA VAL A 241 48.26 -26.95 -17.14
C VAL A 241 49.68 -26.54 -17.53
N LYS A 242 49.84 -25.41 -18.23
CA LYS A 242 51.16 -24.93 -18.68
C LYS A 242 51.97 -24.27 -17.55
N ASP A 243 51.27 -23.66 -16.59
CA ASP A 243 51.89 -23.07 -15.40
C ASP A 243 52.23 -24.14 -14.35
N GLY A 244 51.37 -25.16 -14.16
CA GLY A 244 51.65 -26.28 -13.25
C GLY A 244 52.80 -27.20 -13.69
N ALA A 245 53.22 -27.16 -14.96
CA ALA A 245 54.34 -27.93 -15.49
C ALA A 245 55.70 -27.19 -15.38
N LYS A 246 55.71 -25.89 -15.04
CA LYS A 246 56.94 -25.11 -14.86
C LYS A 246 57.48 -25.12 -13.43
N ASP A 247 56.66 -25.48 -12.45
CA ASP A 247 57.04 -25.51 -11.03
C ASP A 247 57.46 -26.91 -10.53
N ALA A 248 57.61 -27.89 -11.44
CA ALA A 248 57.94 -29.28 -11.11
C ALA A 248 59.25 -29.78 -11.77
N ALA A 249 60.18 -28.88 -12.09
CA ALA A 249 61.53 -29.21 -12.55
C ALA A 249 62.60 -28.54 -11.67
#